data_AF-A0A1I7JLE1-F1
#
_entry.id   AF-A0A1I7JLE1-F1
#
_cell.length_a   1.000
_cell.length_b   1.000
_cell.length_c   1.000
_cell.angle_alpha   90.00
_cell.angle_beta   90.00
_cell.angle_gamma   90.00
#
_symmetry.space_group_name_H-M   'P 1'
#
loop_
_entity.id
_entity.type
_entity.pdbx_description
1 polymer ?
#
loop_
_entity_poly.entity_id
_entity_poly.type
_entity_poly.pdbx_seq_one_letter_code
_entity_poly.pdbx_strand_id
1 'polypeptide(L)'
;MKIKMILPIAAAAMMLTACTSEAVEMPADETAIESSTLTVDDVVGEKTEEATKEETTEASTVATSEDSADAASSTKSDATDAKSGASVSIDGTWSTASIGYMDGDDMQPEWYVQFKDSSIDYGHKKNGEFVVDHSDKIDSAEKTANGYKIQATSSTGVQYTLQTAETDSSMIEYYETWDDSQFPDAYRGGSSLSKCTD
;
A
#
# COMPACT_ATOMS: atom_id res chain seq x y z
N MET A 1 -41.05 22.86 24.36
CA MET A 1 -41.73 21.55 24.47
C MET A 1 -40.69 20.47 24.23
N LYS A 2 -40.46 19.56 25.20
CA LYS A 2 -39.40 18.54 25.15
C LYS A 2 -40.03 17.19 24.80
N ILE A 3 -39.76 16.67 23.60
CA ILE A 3 -40.21 15.34 23.16
C ILE A 3 -39.09 14.35 23.48
N LYS A 4 -39.32 13.48 24.48
CA LYS A 4 -38.48 12.32 24.76
C LYS A 4 -38.93 11.19 23.82
N MET A 5 -38.11 10.84 22.83
CA MET A 5 -38.25 9.60 22.09
C MET A 5 -37.48 8.49 22.81
N ILE A 6 -38.20 7.45 23.22
CA ILE A 6 -37.66 6.20 23.76
C ILE A 6 -37.66 5.22 22.58
N LEU A 7 -36.49 4.78 22.12
CA LEU A 7 -36.36 3.70 21.14
C LEU A 7 -36.31 2.34 21.87
N PRO A 8 -37.05 1.32 21.41
CA PRO A 8 -36.93 -0.03 21.95
C PRO A 8 -35.69 -0.75 21.42
N ILE A 9 -34.94 -1.36 22.34
CA ILE A 9 -33.82 -2.26 22.07
C ILE A 9 -34.39 -3.59 21.56
N ALA A 10 -34.19 -3.88 20.27
CA ALA A 10 -34.45 -5.19 19.71
C ALA A 10 -33.20 -6.06 19.86
N ALA A 11 -33.23 -7.01 20.80
CA ALA A 11 -32.25 -8.07 20.91
C ALA A 11 -32.56 -9.12 19.82
N ALA A 12 -31.71 -9.19 18.79
CA ALA A 12 -31.74 -10.28 17.82
C ALA A 12 -30.85 -11.42 18.30
N ALA A 13 -31.47 -12.59 18.45
CA ALA A 13 -30.90 -13.81 18.98
C ALA A 13 -29.83 -14.39 18.05
N MET A 14 -28.76 -14.87 18.67
CA MET A 14 -27.74 -15.73 18.10
C MET A 14 -28.35 -17.02 17.52
N MET A 15 -28.04 -17.34 16.27
CA MET A 15 -28.10 -18.70 15.76
C MET A 15 -26.69 -19.12 15.33
N LEU A 16 -26.02 -19.88 16.22
CA LEU A 16 -24.87 -20.69 15.84
C LEU A 16 -25.37 -21.84 14.96
N THR A 17 -25.02 -21.82 13.68
CA THR A 17 -25.11 -23.02 12.84
C THR A 17 -23.72 -23.65 12.83
N ALA A 18 -23.58 -24.79 13.52
CA ALA A 18 -22.40 -25.63 13.44
C ALA A 18 -22.46 -26.40 12.11
N CYS A 19 -21.58 -26.05 11.16
CA CYS A 19 -21.33 -26.91 10.01
C CYS A 19 -20.41 -28.05 10.45
N THR A 20 -20.99 -29.24 10.49
CA THR A 20 -20.34 -30.53 10.62
C THR A 20 -19.40 -30.77 9.45
N SER A 21 -18.17 -31.14 9.80
CA SER A 21 -17.11 -31.65 8.94
C SER A 21 -17.52 -32.90 8.17
N GLU A 22 -17.44 -32.85 6.84
CA GLU A 22 -17.40 -34.03 5.98
C GLU A 22 -15.99 -34.09 5.38
N ALA A 23 -15.17 -34.99 5.92
CA ALA A 23 -13.85 -35.29 5.39
C ALA A 23 -14.01 -36.17 4.15
N VAL A 24 -13.71 -35.63 2.98
CA VAL A 24 -13.54 -36.40 1.76
C VAL A 24 -12.13 -36.95 1.76
N GLU A 25 -11.98 -38.25 1.99
CA GLU A 25 -10.76 -38.99 1.65
C GLU A 25 -10.53 -38.88 0.13
N MET A 26 -9.46 -38.18 -0.26
CA MET A 26 -8.95 -38.22 -1.62
C MET A 26 -7.94 -39.37 -1.76
N PRO A 27 -8.02 -40.17 -2.84
CA PRO A 27 -7.09 -41.25 -3.10
C PRO A 27 -5.70 -40.70 -3.47
N ALA A 28 -4.66 -41.35 -2.94
CA ALA A 28 -3.28 -41.16 -3.33
C ALA A 28 -3.10 -41.51 -4.82
N ASP A 29 -2.80 -40.52 -5.64
CA ASP A 29 -2.33 -40.72 -7.01
C ASP A 29 -0.80 -40.56 -7.03
N GLU A 30 -0.11 -41.70 -7.10
CA GLU A 30 1.30 -41.78 -7.44
C GLU A 30 1.46 -41.49 -8.93
N THR A 31 1.85 -40.26 -9.28
CA THR A 31 2.43 -39.99 -10.61
C THR A 31 3.88 -39.58 -10.49
N ALA A 32 4.72 -40.37 -11.14
CA ALA A 32 6.16 -40.32 -11.17
C ALA A 32 6.70 -38.97 -11.65
N ILE A 33 7.64 -38.45 -10.86
CA ILE A 33 8.61 -37.42 -11.23
C ILE A 33 9.58 -37.97 -12.27
N GLU A 34 9.40 -37.59 -13.54
CA GLU A 34 10.48 -37.69 -14.54
C GLU A 34 11.47 -36.55 -14.33
N SER A 35 12.60 -36.90 -13.74
CA SER A 35 13.81 -36.09 -13.63
C SER A 35 14.36 -35.81 -15.03
N SER A 36 14.13 -34.60 -15.55
CA SER A 36 14.83 -34.09 -16.72
C SER A 36 16.06 -33.30 -16.26
N THR A 37 17.21 -33.97 -16.34
CA THR A 37 18.55 -33.39 -16.20
C THR A 37 18.81 -32.43 -17.36
N LEU A 38 18.84 -31.13 -17.06
CA LEU A 38 19.34 -30.10 -17.95
C LEU A 38 20.87 -30.07 -17.87
N THR A 39 21.52 -30.51 -18.94
CA THR A 39 22.96 -30.37 -19.17
C THR A 39 23.26 -28.90 -19.48
N VAL A 40 24.12 -28.28 -18.68
CA VAL A 40 24.63 -26.94 -18.92
C VAL A 40 25.88 -27.08 -19.77
N ASP A 41 25.76 -26.75 -21.06
CA ASP A 41 26.90 -26.69 -21.98
C ASP A 41 27.76 -25.45 -21.67
N ASP A 42 29.04 -25.76 -21.50
CA ASP A 42 30.24 -24.97 -21.44
C ASP A 42 30.21 -23.69 -22.32
N VAL A 43 30.28 -22.51 -21.68
CA VAL A 43 30.71 -21.26 -22.35
C VAL A 43 32.00 -20.78 -21.72
N VAL A 44 33.07 -21.09 -22.42
CA VAL A 44 34.40 -20.50 -22.38
C VAL A 44 34.33 -18.99 -22.68
N GLY A 45 35.03 -18.17 -21.91
CA GLY A 45 35.28 -16.76 -22.22
C GLY A 45 35.86 -16.02 -21.01
N GLU A 46 37.14 -16.24 -20.72
CA GLU A 46 38.24 -15.30 -21.02
C GLU A 46 38.45 -14.28 -19.90
N LYS A 47 39.55 -14.52 -19.17
CA LYS A 47 40.08 -13.73 -18.08
C LYS A 47 41.02 -12.68 -18.68
N THR A 48 40.70 -11.40 -18.53
CA THR A 48 41.66 -10.31 -18.76
C THR A 48 41.86 -9.55 -17.46
N GLU A 49 43.02 -9.82 -16.85
CA GLU A 49 43.64 -8.98 -15.83
C GLU A 49 44.24 -7.75 -16.53
N GLU A 50 43.93 -6.55 -16.05
CA GLU A 50 44.88 -5.45 -16.15
C GLU A 50 44.85 -4.61 -14.88
N ALA A 51 45.99 -4.62 -14.21
CA ALA A 51 46.31 -3.78 -13.08
C ALA A 51 46.68 -2.38 -13.57
N THR A 52 46.29 -1.32 -12.86
CA THR A 52 47.08 -0.09 -12.84
C THR A 52 46.98 0.56 -11.45
N LYS A 53 48.14 0.95 -10.96
CA LYS A 53 48.48 1.50 -9.65
C LYS A 53 48.97 2.94 -9.85
N GLU A 54 49.06 3.69 -8.75
CA GLU A 54 49.74 5.01 -8.59
C GLU A 54 48.90 6.23 -9.02
N GLU A 55 48.98 7.42 -8.41
CA GLU A 55 49.70 8.00 -7.27
C GLU A 55 49.07 9.40 -7.02
N THR A 56 49.21 9.92 -5.79
CA THR A 56 49.60 11.31 -5.38
C THR A 56 49.09 12.54 -6.21
N THR A 57 48.68 13.71 -5.71
CA THR A 57 49.17 14.55 -4.59
C THR A 57 48.35 15.86 -4.55
N GLU A 58 48.41 16.52 -3.38
CA GLU A 58 48.36 17.98 -3.11
C GLU A 58 47.04 18.76 -2.94
N ALA A 59 47.10 19.53 -1.86
CA ALA A 59 46.17 20.51 -1.37
C ALA A 59 46.13 21.77 -2.24
N SER A 60 45.01 22.50 -2.19
CA SER A 60 45.03 23.95 -2.40
C SER A 60 43.96 24.63 -1.56
N THR A 61 44.39 25.74 -0.98
CA THR A 61 43.80 26.55 0.08
C THR A 61 43.17 27.84 -0.48
N VAL A 62 42.23 28.45 0.29
CA VAL A 62 41.92 29.91 0.34
C VAL A 62 41.09 30.44 -0.88
N ALA A 63 40.10 31.32 -0.79
CA ALA A 63 39.62 32.25 0.23
C ALA A 63 38.11 32.55 0.08
N THR A 64 37.52 32.89 1.23
CA THR A 64 36.51 33.89 1.53
C THR A 64 36.03 34.85 0.41
N SER A 65 34.71 35.06 0.35
CA SER A 65 34.12 36.39 0.11
C SER A 65 32.86 36.51 0.94
N GLU A 66 32.91 37.48 1.85
CA GLU A 66 31.83 37.97 2.70
C GLU A 66 30.89 38.89 1.91
N ASP A 67 29.70 39.07 2.48
CA ASP A 67 28.85 40.28 2.40
C ASP A 67 27.94 40.45 1.15
N SER A 68 26.61 40.37 1.32
CA SER A 68 25.83 41.54 1.78
C SER A 68 24.30 41.29 1.73
N ALA A 69 23.63 41.75 2.78
CA ALA A 69 22.24 42.25 2.94
C ALA A 69 21.07 41.52 2.24
N ASP A 70 20.15 40.90 2.99
CA ASP A 70 19.01 41.54 3.68
C ASP A 70 17.96 42.15 2.74
N ALA A 71 16.89 41.38 2.49
CA ALA A 71 15.56 41.91 2.24
C ALA A 71 14.52 40.89 2.70
N ALA A 72 14.09 41.08 3.95
CA ALA A 72 12.91 40.45 4.51
C ALA A 72 11.68 40.72 3.61
N SER A 73 11.12 39.65 3.04
CA SER A 73 9.74 39.65 2.57
C SER A 73 9.01 38.53 3.28
N SER A 74 8.50 38.88 4.47
CA SER A 74 7.56 38.09 5.24
C SER A 74 6.25 37.97 4.46
N THR A 75 6.22 37.09 3.47
CA THR A 75 4.97 36.65 2.85
C THR A 75 4.36 35.66 3.83
N LYS A 76 3.47 36.22 4.66
CA LYS A 76 2.53 35.49 5.49
C LYS A 76 1.63 34.69 4.55
N SER A 77 2.05 33.48 4.22
CA SER A 77 1.20 32.51 3.55
C SER A 77 0.11 32.16 4.54
N ASP A 78 -1.04 32.79 4.32
CA ASP A 78 -2.32 32.44 4.89
C ASP A 78 -2.62 31.02 4.43
N ALA A 79 -2.09 30.04 5.17
CA ALA A 79 -2.45 28.64 5.04
C ALA A 79 -3.92 28.57 5.45
N THR A 80 -4.77 28.79 4.46
CA THR A 80 -6.20 28.58 4.56
C THR A 80 -6.36 27.11 4.88
N ASP A 81 -6.58 26.85 6.17
CA ASP A 81 -6.95 25.57 6.76
C ASP A 81 -8.30 25.16 6.18
N ALA A 82 -8.29 24.72 4.93
CA ALA A 82 -9.42 24.13 4.26
C ALA A 82 -9.40 22.63 4.51
N LYS A 83 -9.39 22.22 5.78
CA LYS A 83 -9.84 20.88 6.19
C LYS A 83 -11.36 20.82 5.99
N SER A 84 -11.81 20.86 4.73
CA SER A 84 -13.17 20.52 4.36
C SER A 84 -13.27 18.99 4.34
N GLY A 85 -13.32 18.41 5.54
CA GLY A 85 -13.46 16.98 5.79
C GLY A 85 -14.86 16.49 5.39
N ALA A 86 -15.13 16.44 4.10
CA ALA A 86 -16.15 15.52 3.61
C ALA A 86 -15.62 14.11 3.88
N SER A 87 -16.28 13.36 4.77
CA SER A 87 -15.95 11.97 5.02
C SER A 87 -16.24 11.18 3.74
N VAL A 88 -15.19 10.87 2.99
CA VAL A 88 -15.28 10.00 1.82
C VAL A 88 -15.36 8.57 2.33
N SER A 89 -16.49 7.91 2.09
CA SER A 89 -16.67 6.50 2.41
C SER A 89 -16.30 5.65 1.19
N ILE A 90 -15.33 4.75 1.37
CA ILE A 90 -14.85 3.85 0.34
C ILE A 90 -15.22 2.43 0.78
N ASP A 91 -16.24 1.88 0.13
CA ASP A 91 -16.82 0.61 0.54
C ASP A 91 -16.04 -0.60 0.02
N GLY A 92 -16.04 -1.65 0.83
CA GLY A 92 -15.54 -2.99 0.49
C GLY A 92 -14.15 -3.27 1.06
N THR A 93 -13.70 -4.50 0.83
CA THR A 93 -12.33 -4.92 1.13
C THR A 93 -11.50 -4.85 -0.15
N TRP A 94 -10.28 -4.36 -0.01
CA TRP A 94 -9.29 -4.25 -1.08
C TRP A 94 -8.11 -5.16 -0.77
N SER A 95 -7.29 -5.46 -1.77
CA SER A 95 -6.09 -6.28 -1.61
C SER A 95 -4.92 -5.65 -2.36
N THR A 96 -3.71 -5.76 -1.80
CA THR A 96 -2.50 -5.33 -2.51
C THR A 96 -2.28 -6.18 -3.76
N ALA A 97 -1.80 -5.54 -4.82
CA ALA A 97 -1.44 -6.20 -6.08
C ALA A 97 -0.04 -6.86 -6.02
N SER A 98 0.51 -7.05 -4.82
CA SER A 98 1.78 -7.74 -4.59
C SER A 98 1.64 -9.27 -4.70
N ILE A 99 2.78 -9.95 -4.80
CA ILE A 99 2.82 -11.41 -4.80
C ILE A 99 2.29 -11.90 -3.45
N GLY A 100 1.20 -12.64 -3.50
CA GLY A 100 0.60 -13.25 -2.32
C GLY A 100 1.49 -14.30 -1.65
N TYR A 101 1.11 -14.71 -0.45
CA TYR A 101 1.70 -15.84 0.27
C TYR A 101 0.72 -17.01 0.32
N MET A 102 1.22 -18.23 0.54
CA MET A 102 0.37 -19.40 0.73
C MET A 102 -0.01 -19.54 2.20
N ASP A 103 -1.31 -19.64 2.50
CA ASP A 103 -1.85 -20.05 3.79
C ASP A 103 -2.65 -21.34 3.62
N GLY A 104 -2.04 -22.47 3.99
CA GLY A 104 -2.55 -23.78 3.58
C GLY A 104 -2.48 -23.95 2.06
N ASP A 105 -3.63 -24.21 1.45
CA ASP A 105 -3.77 -24.37 0.00
C ASP A 105 -4.23 -23.09 -0.72
N ASP A 106 -4.47 -22.00 0.02
CA ASP A 106 -5.01 -20.75 -0.52
C ASP A 106 -3.92 -19.67 -0.65
N MET A 107 -3.85 -19.04 -1.84
CA MET A 107 -3.01 -17.87 -2.05
C MET A 107 -3.70 -16.62 -1.46
N GLN A 108 -3.08 -16.02 -0.45
CA GLN A 108 -3.52 -14.79 0.19
C GLN A 108 -2.74 -13.59 -0.33
N PRO A 109 -3.34 -12.41 -0.51
CA PRO A 109 -2.58 -11.20 -0.78
C PRO A 109 -1.68 -10.88 0.40
N GLU A 110 -0.64 -10.07 0.16
CA GLU A 110 0.21 -9.58 1.26
C GLU A 110 -0.65 -8.82 2.29
N TRP A 111 -1.56 -7.97 1.84
CA TRP A 111 -2.50 -7.28 2.71
C TRP A 111 -3.91 -7.24 2.12
N TYR A 112 -4.88 -7.46 3.00
CA TYR A 112 -6.24 -6.93 2.81
C TYR A 112 -6.31 -5.53 3.41
N VAL A 113 -7.11 -4.67 2.82
CA VAL A 113 -7.19 -3.24 3.14
C VAL A 113 -8.64 -2.81 3.29
N GLN A 114 -8.95 -2.07 4.36
CA GLN A 114 -10.26 -1.48 4.60
C GLN A 114 -10.12 0.01 4.94
N PHE A 115 -10.90 0.84 4.26
CA PHE A 115 -10.92 2.28 4.48
C PHE A 115 -11.92 2.64 5.57
N LYS A 116 -11.50 3.50 6.51
CA LYS A 116 -12.33 4.12 7.54
C LYS A 116 -12.33 5.64 7.37
N ASP A 117 -13.07 6.36 8.21
CA ASP A 117 -13.18 7.81 8.12
C ASP A 117 -11.83 8.55 8.28
N SER A 118 -10.92 8.00 9.09
CA SER A 118 -9.63 8.64 9.42
C SER A 118 -8.42 7.71 9.32
N SER A 119 -8.62 6.45 8.95
CA SER A 119 -7.53 5.47 8.83
C SER A 119 -7.74 4.54 7.66
N ILE A 120 -6.62 3.98 7.20
CA ILE A 120 -6.56 2.86 6.27
C ILE A 120 -6.04 1.69 7.08
N ASP A 121 -6.87 0.67 7.26
CA ASP A 121 -6.50 -0.51 8.05
C ASP A 121 -5.99 -1.60 7.11
N TYR A 122 -4.80 -2.10 7.40
CA TYR A 122 -4.14 -3.19 6.71
C TYR A 122 -4.16 -4.42 7.62
N GLY A 123 -4.42 -5.59 7.04
CA GLY A 123 -4.50 -6.81 7.82
C GLY A 123 -4.63 -8.07 6.97
N HIS A 124 -4.95 -9.17 7.65
CA HIS A 124 -5.10 -10.49 7.03
C HIS A 124 -6.45 -11.10 7.36
N LYS A 125 -6.88 -12.08 6.56
CA LYS A 125 -8.03 -12.93 6.91
C LYS A 125 -7.56 -14.08 7.80
N LYS A 126 -8.17 -14.23 8.97
CA LYS A 126 -7.97 -15.38 9.88
C LYS A 126 -9.33 -15.98 10.17
N ASN A 127 -9.53 -17.25 9.81
CA ASN A 127 -10.83 -17.93 9.92
C ASN A 127 -11.97 -17.17 9.22
N GLY A 128 -11.67 -16.49 8.10
CA GLY A 128 -12.63 -15.67 7.36
C GLY A 128 -12.87 -14.26 7.94
N GLU A 129 -12.29 -13.93 9.09
CA GLU A 129 -12.43 -12.61 9.71
C GLU A 129 -11.20 -11.72 9.40
N PHE A 130 -11.45 -10.43 9.13
CA PHE A 130 -10.38 -9.46 8.94
C PHE A 130 -9.74 -9.08 10.28
N VAL A 131 -8.45 -9.35 10.43
CA VAL A 131 -7.65 -9.03 11.59
C VAL A 131 -6.66 -7.94 11.21
N VAL A 132 -6.84 -6.76 11.78
CA VAL A 132 -5.95 -5.60 11.57
C VAL A 132 -4.56 -5.90 12.10
N ASP A 133 -3.55 -5.64 11.28
CA ASP A 133 -2.13 -5.66 11.65
C ASP A 133 -1.63 -4.25 11.97
N HIS A 134 -1.85 -3.30 11.04
CA HIS A 134 -1.51 -1.90 11.23
C HIS A 134 -2.53 -0.97 10.57
N SER A 135 -2.45 0.31 10.92
CA SER A 135 -3.29 1.35 10.36
C SER A 135 -2.46 2.56 10.00
N ASP A 136 -2.76 3.11 8.82
CA ASP A 136 -2.22 4.37 8.35
C ASP A 136 -3.23 5.49 8.55
N LYS A 137 -2.74 6.72 8.69
CA LYS A 137 -3.59 7.89 8.94
C LYS A 137 -4.02 8.52 7.63
N ILE A 138 -5.32 8.74 7.45
CA ILE A 138 -5.84 9.56 6.36
C ILE A 138 -5.72 11.03 6.74
N ASP A 139 -4.96 11.80 5.95
CA ASP A 139 -4.80 13.23 6.13
C ASP A 139 -5.83 14.02 5.32
N SER A 140 -6.09 13.57 4.08
CA SER A 140 -7.15 14.08 3.21
C SER A 140 -7.76 12.97 2.37
N ALA A 141 -9.04 13.13 2.04
CA ALA A 141 -9.73 12.26 1.09
C ALA A 141 -10.74 13.09 0.31
N GLU A 142 -10.79 12.89 -1.00
CA GLU A 142 -11.74 13.54 -1.87
C GLU A 142 -12.33 12.56 -2.89
N LYS A 143 -13.58 12.82 -3.28
CA LYS A 143 -14.25 12.09 -4.35
C LYS A 143 -13.92 12.78 -5.68
N THR A 144 -13.36 12.02 -6.62
CA THR A 144 -13.04 12.48 -7.97
C THR A 144 -14.13 12.03 -8.95
N ALA A 145 -14.03 12.43 -10.21
CA ALA A 145 -14.94 11.97 -11.25
C ALA A 145 -14.91 10.45 -11.44
N ASN A 146 -13.75 9.82 -11.21
CA ASN A 146 -13.49 8.41 -11.49
C ASN A 146 -13.44 7.55 -10.22
N GLY A 147 -13.60 8.14 -9.03
CA GLY A 147 -13.53 7.40 -7.77
C GLY A 147 -13.03 8.30 -6.65
N TYR A 148 -11.85 8.02 -6.14
CA TYR A 148 -11.31 8.64 -4.94
C TYR A 148 -9.85 9.04 -5.12
N LYS A 149 -9.44 10.07 -4.38
CA LYS A 149 -8.04 10.43 -4.15
C LYS A 149 -7.84 10.61 -2.65
N ILE A 150 -6.87 9.92 -2.08
CA ILE A 150 -6.64 9.84 -0.64
C ILE A 150 -5.17 10.13 -0.40
N GLN A 151 -4.87 11.09 0.47
CA GLN A 151 -3.53 11.33 0.96
C GLN A 151 -3.43 10.80 2.38
N ALA A 152 -2.45 9.94 2.61
CA ALA A 152 -2.24 9.30 3.89
C ALA A 152 -0.77 9.38 4.31
N THR A 153 -0.56 9.21 5.60
CA THR A 153 0.75 9.04 6.23
C THR A 153 0.80 7.67 6.89
N SER A 154 1.78 6.87 6.49
CA SER A 154 1.99 5.55 7.07
C SER A 154 2.43 5.62 8.53
N SER A 155 2.27 4.50 9.24
CA SER A 155 2.78 4.35 10.60
C SER A 155 4.29 4.62 10.75
N THR A 156 5.07 4.50 9.68
CA THR A 156 6.52 4.79 9.65
C THR A 156 6.84 6.23 9.24
N GLY A 157 5.84 7.04 8.88
CA GLY A 157 5.97 8.45 8.51
C GLY A 157 6.10 8.72 7.01
N VAL A 158 6.00 7.69 6.16
CA VAL A 158 5.98 7.85 4.69
C VAL A 158 4.65 8.47 4.26
N GLN A 159 4.71 9.51 3.44
CA GLN A 159 3.55 10.18 2.85
C GLN A 159 3.26 9.61 1.46
N TYR A 160 2.01 9.26 1.19
CA TYR A 160 1.61 8.68 -0.07
C TYR A 160 0.19 9.09 -0.49
N THR A 161 -0.09 8.89 -1.77
CA THR A 161 -1.40 9.08 -2.39
C THR A 161 -1.91 7.77 -2.94
N LEU A 162 -3.17 7.47 -2.63
CA LEU A 162 -3.97 6.43 -3.26
C LEU A 162 -4.99 7.09 -4.17
N GLN A 163 -4.97 6.74 -5.46
CA GLN A 163 -5.88 7.32 -6.45
C GLN A 163 -6.56 6.22 -7.26
N THR A 164 -7.89 6.28 -7.40
CA THR A 164 -8.60 5.37 -8.29
C THR A 164 -8.09 5.52 -9.72
N ALA A 165 -7.75 4.40 -10.35
CA ALA A 165 -7.23 4.39 -11.72
C ALA A 165 -8.24 5.02 -12.68
N GLU A 166 -7.76 5.82 -13.63
CA GLU A 166 -8.64 6.55 -14.56
C GLU A 166 -9.50 5.62 -15.42
N THR A 167 -9.01 4.42 -15.69
CA THR A 167 -9.63 3.45 -16.59
C THR A 167 -10.38 2.35 -15.86
N ASP A 168 -10.23 2.20 -14.54
CA ASP A 168 -10.79 1.10 -13.78
C ASP A 168 -11.11 1.49 -12.32
N SER A 169 -12.40 1.62 -12.01
CA SER A 169 -12.88 1.95 -10.66
C SER A 169 -12.66 0.85 -9.61
N SER A 170 -12.26 -0.36 -10.04
CA SER A 170 -11.89 -1.46 -9.16
C SER A 170 -10.41 -1.50 -8.81
N MET A 171 -9.64 -0.53 -9.30
CA MET A 171 -8.21 -0.39 -9.07
C MET A 171 -7.89 0.97 -8.41
N ILE A 172 -7.01 0.95 -7.42
CA ILE A 172 -6.44 2.14 -6.79
C ILE A 172 -4.93 2.07 -6.93
N GLU A 173 -4.36 3.08 -7.57
CA GLU A 173 -2.93 3.25 -7.79
C GLU A 173 -2.28 3.87 -6.56
N TYR A 174 -1.09 3.38 -6.21
CA TYR A 174 -0.28 3.91 -5.11
C TYR A 174 0.86 4.77 -5.65
N TYR A 175 1.02 5.96 -5.09
CA TYR A 175 2.13 6.87 -5.34
C TYR A 175 2.77 7.27 -4.02
N GLU A 176 4.07 7.05 -3.86
CA GLU A 176 4.82 7.39 -2.63
C GLU A 176 5.15 8.90 -2.54
N THR A 177 4.14 9.74 -2.74
CA THR A 177 4.23 11.20 -2.70
C THR A 177 2.84 11.81 -2.55
N TRP A 178 2.76 13.07 -2.10
CA TRP A 178 1.56 13.90 -2.16
C TRP A 178 1.56 14.86 -3.37
N ASP A 179 2.68 14.98 -4.07
CA ASP A 179 2.83 15.87 -5.22
C ASP A 179 2.50 15.14 -6.54
N ASP A 180 1.38 15.51 -7.15
CA ASP A 180 0.90 14.97 -8.42
C ASP A 180 1.94 15.06 -9.55
N SER A 181 2.81 16.09 -9.50
CA SER A 181 3.87 16.23 -10.51
C SER A 181 4.92 15.12 -10.46
N GLN A 182 4.99 14.39 -9.34
CA GLN A 182 5.92 13.30 -9.10
C GLN A 182 5.30 11.91 -9.31
N PHE A 183 4.01 11.80 -9.63
CA PHE A 183 3.34 10.51 -9.84
C PHE A 183 4.04 9.57 -10.84
N PRO A 184 4.58 10.04 -11.98
CA PRO A 184 5.28 9.17 -12.92
C PRO A 184 6.47 8.41 -12.30
N ASP A 185 7.14 9.00 -11.31
CA ASP A 185 8.34 8.43 -10.66
C ASP A 185 8.00 7.76 -9.31
N ALA A 186 6.90 8.18 -8.68
CA ALA A 186 6.47 7.73 -7.36
C ALA A 186 5.54 6.51 -7.38
N TYR A 187 5.09 6.06 -8.57
CA TYR A 187 4.19 4.91 -8.70
C TYR A 187 4.79 3.62 -8.13
N ARG A 188 3.99 2.84 -7.39
CA ARG A 188 4.36 1.51 -6.87
C ARG A 188 3.24 0.51 -7.15
N GLY A 189 3.40 -0.28 -8.22
CA GLY A 189 2.41 -1.29 -8.60
C GLY A 189 2.15 -2.34 -7.51
N GLY A 190 3.17 -2.79 -6.79
CA GLY A 190 3.01 -3.77 -5.72
C GLY A 190 2.21 -3.27 -4.50
N SER A 191 2.17 -1.95 -4.30
CA SER A 191 1.40 -1.30 -3.22
C SER A 191 0.04 -0.79 -3.69
N SER A 192 -0.24 -0.89 -5.00
CA SER A 192 -1.55 -0.57 -5.56
C SER A 192 -2.58 -1.62 -5.14
N LEU A 193 -3.85 -1.23 -5.10
CA LEU A 193 -4.93 -2.05 -4.55
C LEU A 193 -5.92 -2.45 -5.65
N SER A 194 -6.39 -3.68 -5.57
CA SER A 194 -7.52 -4.19 -6.34
C SER A 194 -8.69 -4.46 -5.40
N LYS A 195 -9.91 -4.20 -5.87
CA LYS A 195 -11.11 -4.48 -5.09
C LYS A 195 -11.33 -5.99 -5.01
N CYS A 196 -11.53 -6.53 -3.81
CA CYS A 196 -11.90 -7.93 -3.66
C CYS A 196 -13.30 -8.15 -4.25
N THR A 197 -13.47 -9.28 -4.94
CA THR A 197 -14.81 -9.74 -5.35
C THR A 197 -15.36 -10.60 -4.21
N ASP A 198 -16.44 -10.14 -3.58
CA ASP A 198 -17.20 -10.91 -2.60
C ASP A 198 -18.18 -11.87 -3.29
#